data_AF-A0AAN6EBT9-F1
#
_entry.id   AF-A0AAN6EBT9-F1
#
_cell.length_a   1.000
_cell.length_b   1.000
_cell.length_c   1.000
_cell.angle_alpha   90.00
_cell.angle_beta   90.00
_cell.angle_gamma   90.00
#
_symmetry.space_group_name_H-M   'P 1'
#
loop_
_entity.id
_entity.type
_entity.pdbx_description
1 polymer ?
#
loop_
_entity_poly.entity_id
_entity_poly.type
_entity_poly.pdbx_seq_one_letter_code
_entity_poly.pdbx_strand_id
1 'polypeptide(L)'
;MFSTEPLRKPTISAAEQPVLNRLVGIRNQLAALKKDRGNYYRPNDIVGLYNDLLAQVWALYGVRTSEHNDNDAYKNRLDAVLDECFQLFSLFYLALGKNKEVPATYVQLVTIKQNFELLNDTGIYTDGKWLYQNV
;
A
#
# COMPACT_ATOMS: atom_id res chain seq x y z
N MET A 1 -2.81 -26.60 -27.50
CA MET A 1 -3.61 -25.38 -27.71
C MET A 1 -3.54 -24.61 -26.40
N PHE A 2 -2.56 -23.71 -26.29
CA PHE A 2 -2.23 -23.01 -25.06
C PHE A 2 -3.02 -21.70 -25.02
N SER A 3 -3.98 -21.58 -24.10
CA SER A 3 -4.57 -20.30 -23.72
C SER A 3 -4.26 -20.05 -22.26
N THR A 4 -2.99 -19.81 -21.96
CA THR A 4 -2.60 -19.08 -20.76
C THR A 4 -2.53 -17.62 -21.15
N GLU A 5 -3.68 -16.98 -21.26
CA GLU A 5 -3.75 -15.54 -21.39
C GLU A 5 -3.24 -14.97 -20.05
N PRO A 6 -2.12 -14.23 -20.02
CA PRO A 6 -1.60 -13.71 -18.78
C PRO A 6 -2.67 -12.80 -18.20
N LEU A 7 -3.06 -13.03 -16.94
CA LEU A 7 -3.97 -12.17 -16.16
C LEU A 7 -3.56 -10.71 -16.37
N ARG A 8 -4.24 -10.04 -17.30
CA ARG A 8 -3.97 -8.67 -17.68
C ARG A 8 -4.45 -7.86 -16.48
N LYS A 9 -3.50 -7.50 -15.61
CA LYS A 9 -3.73 -6.57 -14.50
C LYS A 9 -4.56 -5.42 -15.09
N PRO A 10 -5.74 -5.11 -14.53
CA PRO A 10 -6.62 -4.15 -15.14
C PRO A 10 -5.85 -2.86 -15.41
N THR A 11 -5.87 -2.43 -16.66
CA THR A 11 -5.30 -1.14 -17.05
C THR A 11 -5.99 -0.07 -16.22
N ILE A 12 -5.22 0.78 -15.54
CA ILE A 12 -5.74 1.88 -14.70
C ILE A 12 -6.85 2.58 -15.48
N SER A 13 -8.07 2.60 -14.93
CA SER A 13 -9.19 3.27 -15.58
C SER A 13 -8.88 4.76 -15.73
N ALA A 14 -9.34 5.38 -16.81
CA ALA A 14 -9.15 6.81 -17.04
C ALA A 14 -9.66 7.66 -15.86
N ALA A 15 -10.65 7.16 -15.11
CA ALA A 15 -11.18 7.79 -13.90
C ALA A 15 -10.24 7.68 -12.68
N GLU A 16 -9.38 6.66 -12.61
CA GLU A 16 -8.41 6.45 -11.52
C GLU A 16 -7.09 7.22 -11.75
N GLN A 17 -6.79 7.58 -13.00
CA GLN A 17 -5.60 8.34 -13.41
C GLN A 17 -5.37 9.67 -12.63
N PRO A 18 -6.37 10.54 -12.41
CA PRO A 18 -6.17 11.77 -11.65
C PRO A 18 -5.84 11.51 -10.17
N VAL A 19 -6.43 10.47 -9.57
CA VAL A 19 -6.14 10.06 -8.18
C VAL A 19 -4.69 9.57 -8.08
N LEU A 20 -4.25 8.74 -9.03
CA LEU A 20 -2.88 8.26 -9.11
C LEU A 20 -1.87 9.43 -9.15
N ASN A 21 -2.11 10.42 -10.02
CA ASN A 21 -1.21 11.56 -10.16
C ASN A 21 -1.08 12.37 -8.86
N ARG A 22 -2.19 12.56 -8.13
CA ARG A 22 -2.17 13.23 -6.83
C ARG A 22 -1.43 12.42 -5.77
N LEU A 23 -1.66 11.10 -5.70
CA LEU A 23 -0.94 10.21 -4.79
C LEU A 23 0.57 10.20 -5.04
N VAL A 24 1.00 10.16 -6.30
CA VAL A 24 2.41 10.26 -6.68
C VAL A 24 3.00 11.62 -6.28
N GLY A 25 2.23 12.70 -6.41
CA GLY A 25 2.61 14.02 -5.92
C GLY A 25 2.89 14.03 -4.42
N ILE A 26 1.95 13.52 -3.62
CA ILE A 26 2.08 13.41 -2.15
C ILE A 26 3.32 12.58 -1.80
N ARG A 27 3.51 11.42 -2.44
CA ARG A 27 4.68 10.56 -2.23
C ARG A 27 6.00 11.30 -2.52
N ASN A 28 6.05 12.05 -3.61
CA ASN A 28 7.25 12.80 -3.99
C ASN A 28 7.55 13.92 -2.99
N GLN A 29 6.51 14.61 -2.49
CA GLN A 29 6.66 15.61 -1.43
C GLN A 29 7.17 14.98 -0.14
N LEU A 30 6.61 13.83 0.27
CA LEU A 30 7.09 13.06 1.43
C LEU A 30 8.55 12.59 1.24
N ALA A 31 8.93 12.16 0.04
CA ALA A 31 10.30 11.75 -0.27
C ALA A 31 11.28 12.93 -0.22
N ALA A 32 10.87 14.11 -0.68
CA ALA A 32 11.65 15.33 -0.54
C ALA A 32 11.84 15.71 0.94
N LEU A 33 10.76 15.67 1.73
CA LEU A 33 10.81 15.91 3.18
C LEU A 33 11.71 14.90 3.91
N LYS A 34 11.74 13.64 3.47
CA LYS A 34 12.65 12.61 4.01
C LYS A 34 14.13 12.92 3.72
N LYS A 35 14.42 13.56 2.59
CA LYS A 35 15.78 13.90 2.14
C LYS A 35 16.32 15.12 2.89
N ASP A 36 15.47 16.11 3.14
CA ASP A 36 15.82 17.35 3.86
C ASP A 36 15.79 17.15 5.38
N ARG A 37 16.61 16.21 5.89
CA ARG A 37 16.73 15.91 7.33
C ARG A 37 17.21 17.08 8.19
N GLY A 38 17.72 18.15 7.57
CA GLY A 38 18.23 19.35 8.25
C GLY A 38 17.16 20.42 8.52
N ASN A 39 16.01 20.38 7.84
CA ASN A 39 14.93 21.33 8.09
C ASN A 39 13.82 20.59 8.84
N TYR A 40 13.65 20.91 10.13
CA TYR A 40 12.66 20.27 11.00
C TYR A 40 11.26 20.47 10.40
N TYR A 41 10.72 19.42 9.80
CA TYR A 41 9.40 19.47 9.17
C TYR A 41 8.35 19.75 10.24
N ARG A 42 7.42 20.67 9.95
CA ARG A 42 6.40 21.03 10.92
C ARG A 42 5.39 19.89 11.00
N PRO A 43 5.01 19.43 12.20
CA PRO A 43 3.99 18.38 12.36
C PRO A 43 2.68 18.70 11.62
N ASN A 44 2.33 19.99 11.54
CA ASN A 44 1.12 20.47 10.85
C ASN A 44 1.14 20.19 9.34
N ASP A 45 2.30 20.27 8.69
CA ASP A 45 2.40 20.05 7.25
C ASP A 45 2.16 18.57 6.91
N ILE A 46 2.68 17.66 7.75
CA ILE A 46 2.47 16.21 7.60
C ILE A 46 1.01 15.84 7.87
N VAL A 47 0.38 16.45 8.87
CA VAL A 47 -1.05 16.25 9.14
C VAL A 47 -1.91 16.77 7.97
N GLY A 48 -1.54 17.91 7.37
CA GLY A 48 -2.18 18.44 6.17
C GLY A 48 -2.10 17.47 4.99
N LEU A 49 -0.89 16.98 4.68
CA LEU A 49 -0.66 15.99 3.63
C LEU A 49 -1.42 14.67 3.88
N TYR A 50 -1.59 14.28 5.14
CA TYR A 50 -2.37 13.10 5.50
C TYR A 50 -3.86 13.30 5.23
N ASN A 51 -4.42 14.49 5.53
CA ASN A 51 -5.80 14.81 5.18
C ASN A 51 -6.01 14.81 3.66
N ASP A 52 -5.05 15.32 2.90
CA ASP A 52 -5.07 15.28 1.43
C ASP A 52 -5.04 13.83 0.91
N LEU A 53 -4.25 12.95 1.54
CA LEU A 53 -4.25 11.52 1.26
C LEU A 53 -5.63 10.91 1.50
N LEU A 54 -6.25 11.19 2.65
CA LEU A 54 -7.60 10.69 2.96
C LEU A 54 -8.62 11.14 1.91
N ALA A 55 -8.57 12.39 1.46
CA ALA A 55 -9.44 12.88 0.39
C ALA A 55 -9.25 12.08 -0.92
N GLN A 56 -8.02 11.68 -1.25
CA GLN A 56 -7.76 10.81 -2.40
C GLN A 56 -8.32 9.39 -2.21
N VAL A 57 -8.26 8.84 -1.00
CA VAL A 57 -8.83 7.53 -0.68
C VAL A 57 -10.35 7.55 -0.84
N TRP A 58 -11.02 8.61 -0.37
CA TRP A 58 -12.46 8.77 -0.58
C TRP A 58 -12.83 8.92 -2.05
N ALA A 59 -12.04 9.70 -2.81
CA ALA A 59 -12.22 9.82 -4.25
C ALA A 59 -12.05 8.47 -4.96
N LEU A 60 -11.03 7.68 -4.58
CA LEU A 60 -10.80 6.34 -5.10
C LEU A 60 -11.96 5.40 -4.79
N TYR A 61 -12.45 5.43 -3.55
CA TYR A 61 -13.59 4.62 -3.13
C TYR A 61 -14.83 4.91 -4.01
N GLY A 62 -15.13 6.19 -4.22
CA GLY A 62 -16.24 6.60 -5.10
C GLY A 62 -16.09 6.10 -6.54
N VAL A 63 -14.88 6.16 -7.10
CA VAL A 63 -14.60 5.64 -8.46
C VAL A 63 -14.77 4.12 -8.52
N ARG A 64 -14.22 3.37 -7.56
CA ARG A 64 -14.29 1.89 -7.55
C ARG A 64 -15.71 1.36 -7.38
N THR A 65 -16.50 1.98 -6.50
CA THR A 65 -17.92 1.65 -6.35
C THR A 65 -18.70 1.92 -7.64
N SER A 66 -18.40 3.04 -8.32
CA SER A 66 -19.06 3.40 -9.59
C SER A 66 -18.72 2.46 -10.76
N GLU A 67 -17.51 1.92 -10.77
CA GLU A 67 -17.03 0.98 -11.79
C GLU A 67 -17.26 -0.50 -11.44
N HIS A 68 -17.87 -0.79 -10.27
CA HIS A 68 -18.05 -2.14 -9.73
C HIS A 68 -16.74 -2.95 -9.63
N ASN A 69 -15.64 -2.24 -9.38
CA ASN A 69 -14.30 -2.81 -9.21
C ASN A 69 -13.97 -3.10 -7.73
N ASP A 70 -14.99 -3.42 -6.92
CA ASP A 70 -14.87 -3.63 -5.46
C ASP A 70 -14.32 -5.01 -5.07
N ASN A 71 -13.91 -5.83 -6.06
CA ASN A 71 -13.34 -7.15 -5.79
C ASN A 71 -11.90 -7.04 -5.28
N ASP A 72 -11.56 -7.78 -4.22
CA ASP A 72 -10.21 -7.84 -3.61
C ASP A 72 -9.12 -8.40 -4.57
N ALA A 73 -9.55 -9.00 -5.69
CA ALA A 73 -8.70 -9.42 -6.80
C ALA A 73 -8.26 -8.26 -7.72
N TYR A 74 -8.95 -7.10 -7.66
CA TYR A 74 -8.65 -5.92 -8.45
C TYR A 74 -7.54 -5.10 -7.78
N LYS A 75 -6.30 -5.56 -7.94
CA LYS A 75 -5.11 -4.85 -7.46
C LYS A 75 -4.45 -4.09 -8.61
N ASN A 76 -4.45 -2.77 -8.51
CA ASN A 76 -3.85 -1.88 -9.48
C ASN A 76 -2.52 -1.30 -8.98
N ARG A 77 -1.75 -0.71 -9.90
CA ARG A 77 -0.56 0.09 -9.54
C ARG A 77 -0.90 1.21 -8.55
N LEU A 78 -2.14 1.70 -8.58
CA LEU A 78 -2.62 2.70 -7.64
C LEU A 78 -2.58 2.17 -6.19
N ASP A 79 -2.97 0.92 -5.94
CA ASP A 79 -2.91 0.33 -4.60
C ASP A 79 -1.47 0.21 -4.10
N ALA A 80 -0.52 -0.12 -4.97
CA ALA A 80 0.90 -0.16 -4.61
C ALA A 80 1.43 1.23 -4.21
N VAL A 81 1.08 2.28 -4.96
CA VAL A 81 1.47 3.66 -4.61
C VAL A 81 0.77 4.13 -3.33
N LEU A 82 -0.47 3.71 -3.12
CA LEU A 82 -1.24 4.04 -1.92
C LEU A 82 -0.62 3.38 -0.67
N ASP A 83 -0.25 2.10 -0.75
CA ASP A 83 0.47 1.37 0.30
C ASP A 83 1.82 2.04 0.62
N GLU A 84 2.62 2.39 -0.40
CA GLU A 84 3.86 3.16 -0.22
C GLU A 84 3.63 4.48 0.54
N CYS A 85 2.57 5.22 0.20
CA CYS A 85 2.20 6.44 0.91
C CYS A 85 1.85 6.18 2.38
N PHE A 86 1.01 5.18 2.66
CA PHE A 86 0.61 4.84 4.03
C PHE A 86 1.81 4.40 4.89
N GLN A 87 2.73 3.61 4.33
CA GLN A 87 3.97 3.22 5.01
C GLN A 87 4.85 4.44 5.33
N LEU A 88 5.00 5.37 4.37
CA LEU A 88 5.75 6.63 4.59
C LEU A 88 5.10 7.47 5.69
N PHE A 89 3.78 7.68 5.66
CA PHE A 89 3.08 8.41 6.71
C PHE A 89 3.25 7.75 8.08
N SER A 90 3.17 6.43 8.14
CA SER A 90 3.41 5.68 9.38
C SER A 90 4.79 6.00 9.97
N LEU A 91 5.82 5.98 9.14
CA LEU A 91 7.19 6.32 9.55
C LEU A 91 7.32 7.79 10.00
N PHE A 92 6.67 8.73 9.31
CA PHE A 92 6.69 10.14 9.69
C PHE A 92 5.97 10.40 11.02
N TYR A 93 4.81 9.78 11.25
CA TYR A 93 4.09 9.90 12.52
C TYR A 93 4.86 9.29 13.69
N LEU A 94 5.57 8.18 13.47
CA LEU A 94 6.50 7.61 14.44
C LEU A 94 7.68 8.55 14.73
N ALA A 95 8.28 9.14 13.69
CA ALA A 95 9.40 10.08 13.83
C ALA A 95 9.00 11.39 14.54
N LEU A 96 7.74 11.82 14.41
CA LEU A 96 7.16 12.96 15.14
C LEU A 96 6.82 12.64 16.60
N GLY A 97 6.88 11.37 17.02
CA GLY A 97 6.44 10.92 18.35
C GLY A 97 4.92 10.81 18.52
N LYS A 98 4.13 10.91 17.44
CA LYS A 98 2.67 10.77 17.44
C LYS A 98 2.23 9.30 17.33
N ASN A 99 2.78 8.45 18.20
CA ASN A 99 2.63 6.98 18.12
C ASN A 99 1.21 6.46 18.44
N LYS A 100 0.32 7.33 18.95
CA LYS A 100 -1.07 6.95 19.31
C LYS A 100 -2.07 7.17 18.18
N GLU A 101 -1.64 7.74 17.06
CA GLU A 101 -2.50 8.01 15.92
C GLU A 101 -2.66 6.76 15.04
N VAL A 102 -3.84 6.57 14.46
CA VAL A 102 -4.15 5.47 13.53
C VAL A 102 -3.09 5.25 12.43
N PRO A 103 -2.56 6.28 11.74
CA PRO A 103 -1.51 6.08 10.73
C PRO A 103 -0.19 5.53 11.30
N ALA A 104 0.15 5.77 12.57
CA ALA A 104 1.41 5.32 13.16
C ALA A 104 1.49 3.79 13.35
N THR A 105 0.34 3.12 13.49
CA THR A 105 0.27 1.66 13.66
C THR A 105 0.23 0.91 12.34
N TYR A 106 0.05 1.60 11.21
CA TYR A 106 -0.07 0.96 9.89
C TYR A 106 1.13 0.08 9.53
N VAL A 107 2.36 0.59 9.64
CA VAL A 107 3.57 -0.19 9.33
C VAL A 107 3.70 -1.44 10.21
N GLN A 108 3.25 -1.35 11.46
CA GLN A 108 3.24 -2.47 12.39
C GLN A 108 2.23 -3.54 11.94
N LEU A 109 1.01 -3.14 11.56
CA LEU A 109 -0.03 -4.04 11.06
C LEU A 109 0.37 -4.73 9.75
N VAL A 110 0.96 -3.99 8.81
CA VAL A 110 1.46 -4.55 7.55
C VAL A 110 2.56 -5.58 7.82
N THR A 111 3.47 -5.29 8.74
CA THR A 111 4.52 -6.23 9.14
C THR A 111 3.93 -7.50 9.77
N ILE A 112 2.91 -7.37 10.62
CA ILE A 112 2.21 -8.53 11.21
C ILE A 112 1.55 -9.36 10.11
N LYS A 113 0.81 -8.73 9.19
CA LYS A 113 0.17 -9.41 8.05
C LYS A 113 1.20 -10.20 7.23
N GLN A 114 2.32 -9.58 6.89
CA GLN A 114 3.40 -10.23 6.15
C GLN A 114 3.96 -11.45 6.90
N ASN A 115 4.14 -11.36 8.23
CA ASN A 115 4.55 -12.53 9.01
C ASN A 115 3.54 -13.68 8.94
N PHE A 116 2.25 -13.39 8.97
CA PHE A 116 1.21 -14.42 8.79
C PHE A 116 1.23 -15.03 7.39
N GLU A 117 1.40 -14.22 6.34
CA GLU A 117 1.54 -14.71 4.97
C GLU A 117 2.78 -15.60 4.84
N LEU A 118 3.92 -15.19 5.42
CA LEU A 118 5.14 -16.00 5.47
C LEU A 118 4.94 -17.30 6.26
N LEU A 119 4.21 -17.29 7.37
CA LEU A 119 3.90 -18.50 8.15
C LEU A 119 3.00 -19.45 7.38
N ASN A 120 1.98 -18.92 6.70
CA ASN A 120 1.11 -19.71 5.85
C ASN A 120 1.90 -20.35 4.70
N ASP A 121 2.75 -19.57 4.03
CA ASP A 121 3.58 -20.05 2.94
C ASP A 121 4.59 -21.09 3.44
N THR A 122 5.25 -20.86 4.57
CA THR A 122 6.25 -21.78 5.17
C THR A 122 5.63 -23.07 5.72
N GLY A 123 4.41 -23.02 6.26
CA GLY A 123 3.69 -24.19 6.77
C GLY A 123 3.42 -25.23 5.68
N ILE A 124 3.20 -24.79 4.44
CA ILE A 124 2.97 -25.67 3.28
C ILE A 124 4.24 -26.48 2.91
N TYR A 125 5.44 -26.01 3.27
CA TYR A 125 6.70 -26.74 3.01
C TYR A 125 6.99 -27.85 4.03
N THR A 126 6.20 -27.97 5.10
CA THR A 126 6.35 -29.06 6.08
C THR A 126 5.56 -30.32 5.74
N ASP A 127 4.71 -30.30 4.70
CA ASP A 127 4.02 -31.51 4.23
C ASP A 127 4.87 -32.28 3.19
N GLY A 128 5.75 -33.12 3.71
CA GLY A 128 5.84 -34.53 3.30
C GLY A 128 6.28 -34.92 1.88
N LYS A 129 6.81 -34.03 1.03
CA LYS A 129 7.18 -34.41 -0.37
C LYS A 129 8.61 -34.93 -0.60
N TRP A 130 9.27 -35.49 0.42
CA TRP A 130 10.63 -36.04 0.31
C TRP A 130 10.78 -37.53 0.66
N LEU A 131 9.70 -38.27 1.01
CA LEU A 131 9.83 -39.65 1.51
C LEU A 131 9.32 -40.77 0.59
N TYR A 132 9.03 -40.54 -0.69
CA TYR A 132 8.65 -41.62 -1.62
C TYR A 132 9.37 -41.57 -2.97
N GLN A 133 10.70 -41.54 -2.96
CA GLN A 133 11.46 -41.82 -4.18
C GLN A 133 12.73 -42.68 -3.99
N ASN A 134 12.84 -43.45 -2.90
CA ASN A 134 13.90 -44.46 -2.75
C ASN A 134 13.47 -45.64 -1.86
N VAL A 135 12.45 -46.41 -2.28
CA VAL A 135 12.31 -47.84 -1.95
C VAL A 135 11.79 -48.56 -3.18
#